data_AF-A0A0G0JDB2-F1
#
_entry.id   AF-A0A0G0JDB2-F1
#
_cell.length_a   1.000
_cell.length_b   1.000
_cell.length_c   1.000
_cell.angle_alpha   90.00
_cell.angle_beta   90.00
_cell.angle_gamma   90.00
#
_symmetry.space_group_name_H-M   'P 1'
#
loop_
_entity.id
_entity.type
_entity.pdbx_description
1 polymer ?
#
loop_
_entity_poly.entity_id
_entity_poly.type
_entity_poly.pdbx_seq_one_letter_code
_entity_poly.pdbx_strand_id
1 'polypeptide(L)'
;MFNLFPDLLDYNFIVPVLFRIFLAYFLIKNSIVFFKSFISSHNYFVFFSSIIFLLSGAFTLSGFLIQHISIFFMVVLIFEPLFKRKQNYPFATLTPDFKFLLFITFLSMLFMGAGIFSFDLPL
;
A
#
# COMPACT_ATOMS: atom_id res chain seq x y z
N MET A 1 -33.90 3.68 0.65
CA MET A 1 -33.43 4.24 -0.64
C MET A 1 -33.40 3.09 -1.64
N PHE A 2 -34.13 3.18 -2.75
CA PHE A 2 -34.02 2.17 -3.82
C PHE A 2 -32.60 2.27 -4.39
N ASN A 3 -31.76 1.29 -4.07
CA ASN A 3 -30.46 1.18 -4.70
C ASN A 3 -30.72 0.75 -6.16
N LEU A 4 -30.38 1.60 -7.12
CA LEU A 4 -30.59 1.32 -8.56
C LEU A 4 -29.78 0.10 -9.02
N PHE A 5 -28.78 -0.32 -8.24
CA PHE A 5 -27.92 -1.45 -8.53
C PHE A 5 -27.64 -2.25 -7.25
N PRO A 6 -28.57 -3.10 -6.80
CA PRO A 6 -28.37 -3.92 -5.61
C PRO A 6 -27.17 -4.87 -5.77
N ASP A 7 -26.95 -5.40 -6.97
CA ASP A 7 -25.83 -6.32 -7.27
C ASP A 7 -24.45 -5.64 -7.15
N LEU A 8 -24.38 -4.31 -7.25
CA LEU A 8 -23.15 -3.54 -7.02
C LEU A 8 -22.71 -3.55 -5.55
N LEU A 9 -23.63 -3.82 -4.61
CA LEU A 9 -23.29 -4.01 -3.19
C LEU A 9 -22.54 -5.31 -2.93
N ASP A 10 -22.76 -6.35 -3.73
CA ASP A 10 -22.06 -7.63 -3.55
C ASP A 10 -20.56 -7.48 -3.84
N TYR A 11 -20.20 -6.60 -4.78
CA TYR A 11 -18.81 -6.30 -5.09
C TYR A 11 -18.09 -5.46 -4.02
N ASN A 12 -18.83 -4.82 -3.12
CA ASN A 12 -18.25 -4.02 -2.03
C ASN A 12 -17.30 -4.84 -1.15
N PHE A 13 -17.52 -6.15 -1.10
CA PHE A 13 -16.68 -7.07 -0.34
C PHE A 13 -15.47 -7.61 -1.11
N ILE A 14 -15.58 -7.72 -2.44
CA ILE A 14 -14.53 -8.29 -3.30
C ILE A 14 -13.48 -7.23 -3.63
N VAL A 15 -13.90 -5.98 -3.88
CA VAL A 15 -13.00 -4.89 -4.29
C VAL A 15 -11.88 -4.64 -3.26
N PRO A 16 -12.14 -4.54 -1.95
CA PRO A 16 -11.09 -4.35 -0.96
C PRO A 16 -10.12 -5.53 -0.88
N VAL A 17 -10.58 -6.75 -1.13
CA VAL A 17 -9.72 -7.95 -1.17
C VAL A 17 -8.74 -7.86 -2.35
N LEU A 18 -9.23 -7.50 -3.54
CA LEU A 18 -8.38 -7.34 -4.73
C LEU A 18 -7.34 -6.23 -4.54
N PHE A 19 -7.74 -5.10 -3.97
CA PHE A 19 -6.82 -4.01 -3.65
C PHE A 19 -5.78 -4.41 -2.58
N ARG A 20 -6.17 -5.15 -1.54
CA ARG A 20 -5.21 -5.70 -0.56
C ARG A 20 -4.18 -6.61 -1.21
N ILE A 21 -4.61 -7.56 -2.04
CA ILE A 21 -3.69 -8.49 -2.70
C ILE A 21 -2.71 -7.73 -3.60
N PHE A 22 -3.23 -6.77 -4.38
CA PHE A 22 -2.40 -5.92 -5.24
C PHE A 22 -1.39 -5.10 -4.44
N LEU A 23 -1.83 -4.38 -3.41
CA LEU A 23 -0.98 -3.53 -2.57
C LEU A 23 0.03 -4.37 -1.78
N ALA A 24 -0.39 -5.50 -1.20
CA ALA A 24 0.50 -6.41 -0.48
C ALA A 24 1.60 -6.94 -1.40
N TYR A 25 1.23 -7.44 -2.60
CA TYR A 25 2.19 -7.88 -3.58
C TYR A 25 3.16 -6.76 -3.96
N PHE A 26 2.65 -5.55 -4.22
CA PHE A 26 3.48 -4.40 -4.54
C PHE A 26 4.47 -4.08 -3.41
N LEU A 27 4.02 -3.99 -2.16
CA LEU A 27 4.85 -3.66 -1.01
C LEU A 27 5.91 -4.74 -0.73
N ILE A 28 5.53 -6.01 -0.77
CA ILE A 28 6.44 -7.14 -0.57
C ILE A 28 7.47 -7.24 -1.71
N LYS A 29 7.06 -7.02 -2.96
CA LYS A 29 8.00 -7.02 -4.08
C LYS A 29 9.05 -5.91 -3.92
N ASN A 30 8.63 -4.71 -3.53
CA ASN A 30 9.55 -3.59 -3.31
C ASN A 30 10.47 -3.81 -2.09
N SER A 31 9.99 -4.45 -1.02
CA SER A 31 10.85 -4.77 0.13
C SER A 31 12.02 -5.69 -0.25
N ILE A 32 11.78 -6.67 -1.13
CA ILE A 32 12.83 -7.57 -1.64
C ILE A 32 13.85 -6.79 -2.49
N VAL A 33 13.38 -5.88 -3.35
CA VAL A 33 14.26 -5.02 -4.15
C VAL A 33 15.15 -4.17 -3.24
N PHE A 34 14.59 -3.64 -2.15
CA PHE A 34 15.37 -2.88 -1.18
C PHE A 34 16.35 -3.68 -0.39
N PHE A 35 15.96 -4.88 0.04
CA PHE A 35 16.87 -5.75 0.74
C PHE A 35 18.10 -6.06 -0.13
N LYS A 36 17.91 -6.27 -1.45
CA LYS A 36 19.02 -6.41 -2.40
C LYS A 36 19.87 -5.14 -2.52
N SER A 37 19.24 -3.96 -2.56
CA SER A 37 19.95 -2.67 -2.58
C SER A 37 20.76 -2.43 -1.30
N PHE A 38 20.24 -2.87 -0.14
CA PHE A 38 20.95 -2.84 1.13
C PHE A 38 22.19 -3.72 1.11
N ILE A 39 22.11 -4.96 0.62
CA ILE A 39 23.28 -5.85 0.52
C ILE A 39 24.43 -5.19 -0.26
N SER A 40 24.11 -4.41 -1.31
CA SER A 40 25.12 -3.71 -2.09
C SER A 40 25.66 -2.45 -1.40
N SER A 41 24.80 -1.64 -0.78
CA SER A 41 25.14 -0.31 -0.27
C SER A 41 25.45 -0.22 1.22
N HIS A 42 25.08 -1.24 2.00
CA HIS A 42 25.15 -1.29 3.47
C HIS A 42 24.46 -0.11 4.17
N ASN A 43 23.47 0.52 3.51
CA ASN A 43 22.76 1.66 4.06
C ASN A 43 21.61 1.24 4.99
N TYR A 44 21.77 1.46 6.29
CA TYR A 44 20.74 1.15 7.30
C TYR A 44 19.36 1.76 7.01
N PHE A 45 19.30 2.94 6.39
CA PHE A 45 18.02 3.56 6.03
C PHE A 45 17.23 2.71 5.02
N VAL A 46 17.94 2.12 4.05
CA VAL A 46 17.34 1.21 3.05
C VAL A 46 16.87 -0.08 3.73
N PHE A 47 17.67 -0.60 4.67
CA PHE A 47 17.29 -1.77 5.47
C PHE A 47 15.99 -1.55 6.26
N PHE A 48 15.91 -0.46 7.05
CA PHE A 48 14.69 -0.13 7.79
C PHE A 48 13.49 0.09 6.88
N SER A 49 13.67 0.79 5.75
CA SER A 49 12.62 0.96 4.76
C SER A 49 12.12 -0.38 4.20
N SER A 50 13.04 -1.33 3.96
CA SER A 50 12.67 -2.68 3.50
C SER A 50 11.80 -3.42 4.52
N ILE A 51 12.13 -3.34 5.81
CA ILE A 51 11.36 -3.96 6.89
C ILE A 51 9.97 -3.33 6.99
N ILE A 52 9.88 -1.99 6.94
CA ILE A 52 8.61 -1.28 6.98
C ILE A 52 7.71 -1.71 5.82
N PHE A 53 8.25 -1.81 4.60
CA PHE A 53 7.50 -2.27 3.44
C PHE A 53 7.05 -3.73 3.56
N LEU A 54 7.93 -4.61 4.07
CA LEU A 54 7.61 -6.02 4.27
C LEU A 54 6.48 -6.19 5.29
N LEU A 55 6.59 -5.54 6.46
CA LEU A 55 5.57 -5.58 7.50
C LEU A 55 4.26 -4.98 7.03
N SER A 56 4.32 -3.82 6.34
CA SER A 56 3.13 -3.19 5.78
C SER A 56 2.46 -4.07 4.73
N GLY A 57 3.23 -4.75 3.87
CA GLY A 57 2.70 -5.69 2.90
C GLY A 57 2.04 -6.90 3.55
N ALA A 58 2.65 -7.47 4.59
CA ALA A 58 2.09 -8.58 5.36
C ALA A 58 0.79 -8.18 6.08
N PHE A 59 0.76 -7.01 6.72
CA PHE A 59 -0.44 -6.48 7.39
C PHE A 59 -1.52 -6.09 6.40
N THR A 60 -1.16 -5.53 5.25
CA THR A 60 -2.10 -5.27 4.16
C THR A 60 -2.74 -6.56 3.67
N LEU A 61 -1.97 -7.64 3.52
CA LEU A 61 -2.48 -8.94 3.09
C LEU A 61 -3.44 -9.54 4.12
N SER A 62 -3.08 -9.49 5.41
CA SER A 62 -3.93 -9.98 6.49
C SER A 62 -5.14 -9.06 6.77
N GLY A 63 -5.15 -7.85 6.21
CA GLY A 63 -6.16 -6.83 6.50
C GLY A 63 -6.09 -6.33 7.95
N PHE A 64 -4.90 -6.24 8.52
CA PHE A 64 -4.66 -5.69 9.85
C PHE A 64 -4.17 -4.23 9.74
N LEU A 65 -4.77 -3.31 10.51
CA LEU A 65 -4.43 -1.89 10.52
C LEU A 65 -4.45 -1.24 9.13
N ILE A 66 -5.38 -1.64 8.26
CA ILE A 66 -5.33 -1.26 6.84
C ILE A 66 -5.46 0.25 6.64
N GLN A 67 -6.26 0.92 7.48
CA GLN A 67 -6.47 2.35 7.41
C GLN A 67 -5.20 3.11 7.78
N HIS A 68 -4.52 2.70 8.85
CA HIS A 68 -3.26 3.30 9.29
C HIS A 68 -2.18 3.16 8.22
N ILE A 69 -2.07 1.97 7.61
CA ILE A 69 -1.14 1.73 6.50
C ILE A 69 -1.48 2.61 5.29
N SER A 70 -2.76 2.72 4.96
CA SER A 70 -3.23 3.54 3.82
C SER A 70 -2.89 5.02 4.02
N ILE A 71 -3.16 5.59 5.21
CA ILE A 71 -2.78 6.97 5.55
C ILE A 71 -1.26 7.15 5.44
N PHE A 72 -0.50 6.23 6.05
CA PHE A 72 0.96 6.30 6.04
C PHE A 72 1.51 6.36 4.62
N PHE A 73 1.08 5.47 3.72
CA PHE A 73 1.58 5.47 2.36
C PHE A 73 1.03 6.61 1.50
N MET A 74 -0.18 7.10 1.74
CA MET A 74 -0.67 8.33 1.09
C MET A 74 0.23 9.53 1.42
N VAL A 75 0.57 9.69 2.71
CA VAL A 75 1.50 10.74 3.16
C VAL A 75 2.86 10.56 2.50
N VAL A 76 3.41 9.35 2.48
CA VAL A 76 4.69 9.06 1.82
C VAL A 76 4.64 9.43 0.33
N LEU A 77 3.56 9.11 -0.40
CA LEU A 77 3.41 9.45 -1.81
C LEU A 77 3.29 10.96 -2.05
N ILE A 78 2.58 11.70 -1.18
CA ILE A 78 2.45 13.17 -1.28
C ILE A 78 3.79 13.85 -1.05
N PHE A 79 4.58 13.39 -0.08
CA PHE A 79 5.85 14.01 0.28
C PHE A 79 7.04 13.50 -0.54
N GLU A 80 6.90 12.41 -1.30
CA GLU A 80 7.93 11.86 -2.18
C GLU A 80 8.62 12.89 -3.09
N PRO A 81 7.90 13.84 -3.74
CA PRO A 81 8.53 14.84 -4.59
C PRO A 81 9.55 15.72 -3.85
N LEU A 82 9.39 15.92 -2.55
CA LEU A 82 10.33 16.71 -1.73
C LEU A 82 11.66 15.95 -1.48
N PHE A 83 11.63 14.62 -1.53
CA PHE A 83 12.78 13.76 -1.28
C PHE A 83 13.52 13.31 -2.55
N LYS A 84 13.07 13.75 -3.74
CA LYS A 84 13.62 13.43 -5.07
C LYS A 84 15.14 13.61 -5.22
N ARG A 85 15.79 14.38 -4.35
CA ARG A 85 17.23 14.68 -4.42
C ARG A 85 18.16 13.54 -3.97
N LYS A 86 17.68 12.46 -3.34
CA LYS A 86 18.52 11.31 -2.96
C LYS A 86 18.13 10.07 -3.77
N GLN A 87 19.08 9.55 -4.56
CA GLN A 87 18.88 8.62 -5.68
C GLN A 87 18.35 7.20 -5.39
N ASN A 88 17.91 6.84 -4.18
CA ASN A 88 17.58 5.44 -3.84
C ASN A 88 16.21 5.24 -3.16
N TYR A 89 15.23 6.12 -3.43
CA TYR A 89 13.88 5.99 -2.85
C TYR A 89 12.98 5.01 -3.65
N PRO A 90 12.02 4.32 -2.98
CA PRO A 90 11.20 3.25 -3.57
C PRO A 90 10.41 3.71 -4.77
N PHE A 91 9.83 4.88 -4.57
CA PHE A 91 8.84 5.45 -5.44
C PHE A 91 9.51 6.31 -6.50
N ALA A 92 10.81 6.57 -6.42
CA ALA A 92 11.51 7.45 -7.37
C ALA A 92 11.50 6.86 -8.80
N THR A 93 11.46 5.53 -8.93
CA THR A 93 11.46 4.82 -10.22
C THR A 93 10.08 4.64 -10.83
N LEU A 94 9.00 4.97 -10.12
CA LEU A 94 7.64 4.79 -10.62
C LEU A 94 7.21 5.96 -11.50
N THR A 95 6.47 5.65 -12.56
CA THR A 95 5.85 6.68 -13.40
C THR A 95 4.82 7.48 -12.60
N PRO A 96 4.62 8.78 -12.90
CA PRO A 96 3.62 9.61 -12.23
C PRO A 96 2.21 9.01 -12.26
N ASP A 97 1.82 8.42 -13.39
CA ASP A 97 0.50 7.79 -13.57
C ASP A 97 0.31 6.62 -12.61
N PHE A 98 1.34 5.78 -12.46
CA PHE A 98 1.31 4.67 -11.54
C PHE A 98 1.27 5.14 -10.08
N LYS A 99 1.99 6.21 -9.73
CA LYS A 99 1.90 6.83 -8.39
C LYS A 99 0.50 7.35 -8.09
N PHE A 100 -0.14 7.99 -9.07
CA PHE A 100 -1.51 8.49 -8.93
C PHE A 100 -2.51 7.35 -8.74
N LEU A 101 -2.37 6.27 -9.53
CA LEU A 101 -3.19 5.07 -9.36
C LEU A 101 -3.00 4.47 -7.96
N LEU A 102 -1.75 4.36 -7.51
CA LEU A 102 -1.42 3.82 -6.19
C LEU A 102 -1.98 4.68 -5.05
N PHE A 103 -1.97 6.00 -5.22
CA PHE A 103 -2.61 6.95 -4.31
C PHE A 103 -4.13 6.74 -4.24
N ILE A 104 -4.80 6.61 -5.39
CA ILE A 104 -6.24 6.30 -5.44
C ILE A 104 -6.53 4.97 -4.76
N THR A 105 -5.70 3.94 -4.97
CA THR A 105 -5.90 2.64 -4.34
C THR A 105 -5.81 2.74 -2.81
N PHE A 106 -4.80 3.44 -2.26
CA PHE A 106 -4.72 3.65 -0.82
C PHE A 106 -5.87 4.52 -0.30
N LEU A 107 -6.26 5.57 -1.02
CA LEU A 107 -7.42 6.39 -0.68
C LEU A 107 -8.70 5.54 -0.64
N SER A 108 -8.86 4.61 -1.58
CA SER A 108 -9.99 3.69 -1.60
C SER A 108 -9.96 2.73 -0.40
N MET A 109 -8.79 2.19 -0.06
CA MET A 109 -8.62 1.30 1.10
C MET A 109 -8.86 2.01 2.43
N LEU A 110 -8.58 3.31 2.50
CA LEU A 110 -8.89 4.14 3.67
C LEU A 110 -10.40 4.12 4.00
N PHE A 111 -11.24 4.30 2.97
CA PHE A 111 -12.69 4.43 3.14
C PHE A 111 -13.42 3.08 3.12
N MET A 112 -12.99 2.15 2.28
CA MET A 112 -13.61 0.82 2.20
C MET A 112 -13.20 -0.11 3.34
N GLY A 113 -12.07 0.18 4.00
CA GLY A 113 -11.51 -0.67 5.04
C GLY A 113 -10.93 -1.96 4.48
N ALA A 114 -10.84 -2.99 5.34
CA ALA A 114 -10.11 -4.20 5.01
C ALA A 114 -10.95 -5.21 4.19
N GLY A 115 -12.27 -5.11 4.20
CA GLY A 115 -13.17 -6.06 3.52
C GLY A 115 -13.30 -7.41 4.23
N ILE A 116 -13.82 -8.44 3.55
CA ILE A 116 -14.02 -9.79 4.13
C ILE A 116 -12.67 -10.44 4.45
N PHE A 117 -12.61 -11.28 5.49
CA PHE A 117 -11.40 -12.01 5.92
C PHE A 117 -10.28 -11.10 6.44
N SER A 118 -10.63 -9.91 6.94
CA SER A 118 -9.70 -9.07 7.66
C SER A 118 -9.58 -9.48 9.12
N PHE A 119 -8.37 -9.40 9.67
CA PHE A 119 -8.18 -9.48 11.12
C PHE A 119 -8.48 -8.15 11.84
N ASP A 120 -8.66 -7.04 11.10
CA ASP A 120 -9.11 -5.78 11.70
C ASP A 120 -10.49 -5.95 12.36
N LEU A 121 -10.66 -5.26 13.47
CA LEU A 121 -11.96 -5.12 14.11
C LEU A 121 -12.90 -4.36 13.17
N PRO A 122 -14.20 -4.73 13.09
CA PRO A 122 -15.17 -3.86 12.47
C PRO A 122 -15.16 -2.53 13.25
N LEU A 123 -14.99 -1.43 12.52
CA LEU A 123 -15.12 -0.08 13.07
C LEU A 123 -16.52 0.17 13.63
#